data_AF-A0A965FL52-F1
#
_entry.id   AF-A0A965FL52-F1
#
_cell.length_a   1.000
_cell.length_b   1.000
_cell.length_c   1.000
_cell.angle_alpha   90.00
_cell.angle_beta   90.00
_cell.angle_gamma   90.00
#
_symmetry.space_group_name_H-M   'P 1'
#
loop_
_entity.id
_entity.type
_entity.pdbx_description
1 polymer ?
#
loop_
_entity_poly.entity_id
_entity_poly.type
_entity_poly.pdbx_seq_one_letter_code
_entity_poly.pdbx_strand_id
1 'polypeptide(L)'
;MRYYPDALPSNTASPTVSGTTTNGQTLTGARGTWSGYPAPTYTYRWKRAATAGGTYTNITGATSLTYTLTDDDIDKYLKFEVTATNASGSTVESSAATARVADMVRPTTTTTTTTTSTTTTTMAPALVIEVAA
;
A
#
# COMPACT_ATOMS: atom_id res chain seq x y z
N MET A 1 37.32 -3.36 26.27
CA MET A 1 36.76 -2.91 24.98
C MET A 1 35.57 -3.81 24.66
N ARG A 2 34.33 -3.32 24.67
CA ARG A 2 33.16 -4.15 24.29
C ARG A 2 33.16 -4.30 22.78
N TYR A 3 33.33 -5.53 22.29
CA TYR A 3 33.15 -5.86 20.88
C TYR A 3 31.66 -5.80 20.57
N TYR A 4 31.23 -4.81 19.78
CA TYR A 4 29.91 -4.80 19.18
C TYR A 4 30.07 -5.43 17.80
N PRO A 5 29.55 -6.65 17.57
CA PRO A 5 29.64 -7.25 16.25
C PRO A 5 28.87 -6.40 15.25
N ASP A 6 29.42 -6.28 14.04
CA ASP A 6 28.70 -5.76 12.90
C ASP A 6 27.43 -6.59 12.66
N ALA A 7 26.33 -5.90 12.37
CA ALA A 7 24.99 -6.48 12.22
C ALA A 7 24.30 -5.90 10.99
N LEU A 8 23.66 -6.77 10.20
CA LEU A 8 22.87 -6.38 9.03
C LEU A 8 21.72 -5.43 9.45
N PRO A 9 21.31 -4.49 8.59
CA PRO A 9 20.15 -3.67 8.88
C PRO A 9 18.90 -4.55 9.05
N SER A 10 18.10 -4.28 10.08
CA SER A 10 16.86 -5.00 10.35
C SER A 10 15.72 -4.02 10.61
N ASN A 11 14.58 -4.23 9.96
CA ASN A 11 13.40 -3.40 10.16
C ASN A 11 12.69 -3.80 11.46
N THR A 12 12.44 -2.83 12.33
CA THR A 12 11.73 -3.03 13.61
C THR A 12 10.35 -2.41 13.62
N ALA A 13 10.06 -1.48 12.70
CA ALA A 13 8.73 -1.02 12.40
C ALA A 13 8.63 -0.73 10.90
N SER A 14 7.58 -1.25 10.27
CA SER A 14 7.41 -1.20 8.82
C SER A 14 7.30 0.23 8.28
N PRO A 15 7.73 0.48 7.03
CA PRO A 15 7.47 1.74 6.36
C PRO A 15 5.96 2.00 6.19
N THR A 16 5.56 3.27 6.20
CA THR A 16 4.17 3.69 6.00
C THR A 16 4.05 4.78 4.96
N VAL A 17 2.85 4.96 4.42
CA VAL A 17 2.53 6.04 3.47
C VAL A 17 1.33 6.80 4.00
N SER A 18 1.40 8.12 3.98
CA SER A 18 0.31 9.03 4.33
C SER A 18 0.06 10.06 3.23
N GLY A 19 -1.11 10.70 3.28
CA GLY A 19 -1.58 11.65 2.27
C GLY A 19 -2.86 11.18 1.59
N THR A 20 -3.38 12.02 0.69
CA THR A 20 -4.61 11.73 -0.05
C THR A 20 -4.27 11.10 -1.39
N THR A 21 -4.84 9.93 -1.71
CA THR A 21 -4.63 9.23 -2.99
C THR A 21 -5.50 9.84 -4.08
N THR A 22 -5.16 11.05 -4.50
CA THR A 22 -5.79 11.75 -5.61
C THR A 22 -4.72 12.37 -6.51
N ASN A 23 -4.93 12.38 -7.82
CA ASN A 23 -4.05 13.03 -8.78
C ASN A 23 -3.60 14.43 -8.30
N GLY A 24 -2.33 14.78 -8.50
CA GLY A 24 -1.77 16.07 -8.07
C GLY A 24 -1.54 16.21 -6.56
N GLN A 25 -2.06 15.32 -5.72
CA GLN A 25 -1.74 15.30 -4.30
C GLN A 25 -0.38 14.68 -4.03
N THR A 26 0.22 15.06 -2.90
CA THR A 26 1.51 14.52 -2.47
C THR A 26 1.32 13.44 -1.42
N LEU A 27 1.90 12.28 -1.68
CA LEU A 27 2.08 11.22 -0.70
C LEU A 27 3.41 11.39 0.01
N THR A 28 3.41 11.06 1.30
CA THR A 28 4.60 11.09 2.15
C THR A 28 4.90 9.69 2.67
N GLY A 29 6.07 9.17 2.35
CA GLY A 29 6.60 7.93 2.89
C GLY A 29 7.31 8.17 4.22
N ALA A 30 7.06 7.30 5.19
CA ALA A 30 7.85 7.20 6.40
C ALA A 30 8.67 5.92 6.36
N ARG A 31 9.97 6.02 6.63
CA ARG A 31 10.90 4.88 6.51
C ARG A 31 10.70 3.77 7.53
N GLY A 32 9.90 4.01 8.58
CA GLY A 32 9.80 3.15 9.75
C GLY A 32 11.04 3.24 10.66
N THR A 33 11.25 2.22 11.49
CA THR A 33 12.41 2.13 12.39
C THR A 33 13.27 0.94 12.02
N TRP A 34 14.59 1.12 12.17
CA TRP A 34 15.59 0.15 11.76
C TRP A 34 16.68 0.05 12.82
N SER A 35 17.17 -1.16 13.03
CA SER A 35 18.41 -1.44 13.76
C SER A 35 19.52 -1.84 12.77
N GLY A 36 20.76 -1.88 13.24
CA GLY A 36 21.93 -2.27 12.44
C GLY A 36 23.20 -1.61 12.96
N TYR A 37 24.35 -2.27 12.78
CA TYR A 37 25.65 -1.72 13.11
C TYR A 37 26.68 -2.09 12.02
N PRO A 38 27.47 -1.15 11.49
CA PRO A 38 27.37 0.30 11.64
C PRO A 38 25.99 0.86 11.29
N ALA A 39 25.71 2.10 11.70
CA ALA A 39 24.43 2.73 11.46
C ALA A 39 24.08 2.73 9.96
N PRO A 40 22.88 2.24 9.57
CA PRO A 40 22.52 2.13 8.17
C PRO A 40 22.22 3.48 7.53
N THR A 41 22.58 3.59 6.25
CA THR A 41 22.10 4.61 5.33
C THR A 41 20.85 4.12 4.61
N TYR A 42 20.06 5.04 4.04
CA TYR A 42 18.77 4.71 3.45
C TYR A 42 18.64 5.26 2.04
N THR A 43 18.06 4.45 1.16
CA THR A 43 17.56 4.89 -0.15
C THR A 43 16.09 4.53 -0.26
N TYR A 44 15.37 5.30 -1.08
CA TYR A 44 13.93 5.20 -1.19
C TYR A 44 13.52 4.98 -2.63
N ARG A 45 12.36 4.34 -2.81
CA ARG A 45 11.77 4.16 -4.12
C ARG A 45 10.27 4.05 -4.04
N TRP A 46 9.58 4.77 -4.90
CA TRP A 46 8.14 4.59 -5.11
C TRP A 46 7.89 3.55 -6.19
N LYS A 47 6.85 2.74 -5.97
CA LYS A 47 6.41 1.72 -6.91
C LYS A 47 4.92 1.84 -7.16
N ARG A 48 4.48 1.45 -8.36
CA ARG A 48 3.07 1.41 -8.76
C ARG A 48 2.65 0.03 -9.27
N ALA A 49 1.40 -0.33 -9.01
CA ALA A 49 0.75 -1.54 -9.50
C ALA A 49 -0.70 -1.26 -9.93
N ALA A 50 -1.23 -2.08 -10.84
CA ALA A 50 -2.63 -1.99 -11.28
C ALA A 50 -3.63 -2.53 -10.24
N THR A 51 -3.17 -3.35 -9.29
CA THR A 51 -3.99 -3.92 -8.21
C THR A 51 -3.25 -3.85 -6.89
N ALA A 52 -3.99 -3.79 -5.77
CA ALA A 52 -3.40 -3.66 -4.43
C ALA A 52 -2.37 -4.77 -4.09
N GLY A 53 -2.66 -6.01 -4.49
CA GLY A 53 -1.79 -7.18 -4.31
C GLY A 53 -0.97 -7.57 -5.54
N GLY A 54 -0.93 -6.70 -6.57
CA GLY A 54 -0.30 -7.01 -7.84
C GLY A 54 1.23 -6.92 -7.85
N THR A 55 1.79 -7.02 -9.04
CA THR A 55 3.23 -6.79 -9.26
C THR A 55 3.51 -5.29 -9.27
N TYR A 56 4.38 -4.85 -8.37
CA TYR A 56 4.79 -3.45 -8.24
C TYR A 56 6.02 -3.15 -9.09
N THR A 57 5.90 -2.13 -9.93
CA THR A 57 6.97 -1.64 -10.81
C THR A 57 7.52 -0.32 -10.29
N ASN A 58 8.83 -0.12 -10.44
CA ASN A 58 9.48 1.10 -10.00
C ASN A 58 8.99 2.30 -10.80
N ILE A 59 8.70 3.41 -10.12
CA ILE A 59 8.47 4.70 -10.75
C ILE A 59 9.84 5.36 -10.95
N THR A 60 10.20 5.63 -12.21
CA THR A 60 11.51 6.21 -12.56
C THR A 60 11.70 7.57 -11.89
N GLY A 61 12.85 7.77 -11.23
CA GLY A 61 13.21 9.03 -10.58
C GLY A 61 12.53 9.30 -9.22
N ALA A 62 11.57 8.46 -8.81
CA ALA A 62 10.84 8.65 -7.56
C ALA A 62 11.62 8.07 -6.36
N THR A 63 12.70 8.75 -5.95
CA THR A 63 13.60 8.32 -4.86
C THR A 63 13.56 9.21 -3.62
N SER A 64 12.61 10.14 -3.56
CA SER A 64 12.39 11.04 -2.43
C SER A 64 11.41 10.45 -1.41
N LEU A 65 11.43 10.97 -0.19
CA LEU A 65 10.44 10.63 0.84
C LEU A 65 9.02 11.06 0.44
N THR A 66 8.90 12.07 -0.42
CA THR A 66 7.62 12.53 -0.96
C THR A 66 7.48 12.16 -2.44
N TYR A 67 6.25 11.96 -2.87
CA TYR A 67 5.92 11.73 -4.27
C TYR A 67 4.58 12.41 -4.60
N THR A 68 4.59 13.24 -5.62
CA THR A 68 3.37 13.86 -6.15
C THR A 68 2.75 12.94 -7.18
N LEU A 69 1.49 12.59 -6.96
CA LEU A 69 0.72 11.70 -7.83
C LEU A 69 0.51 12.34 -9.20
N THR A 70 0.71 11.55 -10.25
CA THR A 70 0.60 11.99 -11.65
C THR A 70 -0.58 11.30 -12.35
N ASP A 71 -0.86 11.69 -13.60
CA ASP A 71 -1.93 11.07 -14.40
C ASP A 71 -1.72 9.57 -14.62
N ASP A 72 -0.46 9.14 -14.75
CA ASP A 72 -0.12 7.71 -14.87
C ASP A 72 -0.53 6.88 -13.64
N ASP A 73 -0.71 7.52 -12.50
CA ASP A 73 -0.99 6.86 -11.23
C ASP A 73 -2.49 6.68 -10.99
N ILE A 74 -3.35 7.29 -11.81
CA ILE A 74 -4.81 7.14 -11.74
C ILE A 74 -5.18 5.65 -11.86
N ASP A 75 -6.12 5.22 -11.02
CA ASP A 75 -6.58 3.84 -10.85
C ASP A 75 -5.48 2.84 -10.47
N LYS A 76 -4.31 3.32 -10.04
CA LYS A 76 -3.20 2.49 -9.56
C LYS A 76 -3.09 2.54 -8.03
N TYR A 77 -2.24 1.66 -7.52
CA TYR A 77 -1.88 1.52 -6.13
C TYR A 77 -0.39 1.79 -5.99
N LEU A 78 0.01 2.53 -4.97
CA LEU A 78 1.40 2.86 -4.72
C LEU A 78 1.94 2.14 -3.49
N LYS A 79 3.24 1.91 -3.50
CA LYS A 79 4.03 1.46 -2.34
C LYS A 79 5.29 2.29 -2.21
N PHE A 80 5.73 2.46 -0.97
CA PHE A 80 7.00 3.06 -0.64
C PHE A 80 7.97 1.98 -0.18
N GLU A 81 9.09 1.84 -0.90
CA GLU A 81 10.17 0.92 -0.59
C GLU A 81 11.34 1.67 0.05
N VAL A 82 11.89 1.09 1.11
CA VAL A 82 13.08 1.55 1.80
C VAL A 82 14.15 0.47 1.68
N THR A 83 15.33 0.84 1.22
CA THR A 83 16.51 -0.01 1.29
C THR A 83 17.45 0.58 2.33
N ALA A 84 17.71 -0.18 3.39
CA ALA A 84 18.68 0.16 4.41
C ALA A 84 20.00 -0.58 4.12
N THR A 85 21.12 0.14 4.15
CA THR A 85 22.45 -0.39 3.80
C THR A 85 23.48 -0.02 4.84
N ASN A 86 24.32 -0.97 5.24
CA ASN A 86 25.54 -0.70 6.01
C ASN A 86 26.68 -1.61 5.53
N ALA A 87 27.82 -1.59 6.23
CA ALA A 87 28.98 -2.41 5.88
C ALA A 87 28.71 -3.93 5.88
N SER A 88 27.69 -4.38 6.64
CA SER A 88 27.28 -5.78 6.74
C SER A 88 26.36 -6.23 5.58
N GLY A 89 25.78 -5.29 4.83
CA GLY A 89 24.91 -5.58 3.69
C GLY A 89 23.69 -4.66 3.59
N SER A 90 22.64 -5.12 2.89
CA SER A 90 21.40 -4.36 2.69
C SER A 90 20.14 -5.19 2.95
N THR A 91 19.12 -4.52 3.48
CA THR A 91 17.78 -5.08 3.71
C THR A 91 16.75 -4.14 3.11
N VAL A 92 15.74 -4.71 2.46
CA VAL A 92 14.70 -3.98 1.74
C VAL A 92 13.35 -4.26 2.37
N GLU A 93 12.58 -3.21 2.66
CA GLU A 93 11.21 -3.34 3.14
C GLU A 93 10.28 -2.39 2.41
N SER A 94 9.02 -2.78 2.28
CA SER A 94 7.99 -1.98 1.60
C SER A 94 6.81 -1.69 2.52
N SER A 95 6.17 -0.54 2.31
CA SER A 95 4.91 -0.22 2.95
C SER A 95 3.77 -1.13 2.50
N ALA A 96 2.65 -1.07 3.23
CA ALA A 96 1.37 -1.48 2.69
C ALA A 96 1.02 -0.68 1.42
N ALA A 97 0.18 -1.28 0.57
CA ALA A 97 -0.37 -0.60 -0.59
C ALA A 97 -1.23 0.59 -0.14
N THR A 98 -1.19 1.70 -0.87
CA THR A 98 -2.13 2.79 -0.69
C THR A 98 -3.55 2.39 -1.08
N ALA A 99 -4.53 3.27 -0.85
CA ALA A 99 -5.80 3.18 -1.57
C ALA A 99 -5.58 3.43 -3.07
N ARG A 100 -6.59 3.07 -3.89
CA ARG A 100 -6.60 3.39 -5.32
C ARG A 100 -6.55 4.91 -5.51
N VAL A 101 -5.69 5.38 -6.40
CA VAL A 101 -5.59 6.79 -6.73
C VAL A 101 -6.81 7.22 -7.53
N ALA A 102 -7.54 8.19 -7.00
CA ALA A 102 -8.64 8.84 -7.68
C ALA A 102 -8.15 9.98 -8.58
N ASP A 103 -8.91 10.28 -9.62
CA ASP A 103 -8.71 11.51 -10.38
C ASP A 103 -9.29 12.72 -9.62
N MET A 104 -8.65 13.88 -9.72
CA MET A 104 -9.20 15.17 -9.27
C MET A 104 -10.27 15.60 -10.27
N VAL A 105 -11.41 14.92 -10.26
CA VAL A 105 -12.68 15.26 -10.93
C VAL A 105 -12.66 16.48 -11.89
N ARG A 106 -12.92 16.26 -13.19
CA ARG A 106 -14.12 16.88 -13.81
C ARG A 106 -15.26 15.89 -13.61
N PRO A 107 -16.49 16.27 -13.21
CA PRO A 107 -17.53 15.31 -12.79
C PRO A 107 -17.79 14.28 -13.89
N THR A 108 -17.26 13.07 -13.68
CA THR A 108 -17.66 11.90 -14.44
C THR A 108 -18.69 11.19 -13.59
N THR A 109 -19.91 11.13 -14.12
CA THR A 109 -21.00 10.27 -13.67
C THR A 109 -20.41 8.95 -13.14
N THR A 110 -20.55 8.70 -11.85
CA THR A 110 -20.35 7.36 -11.29
C THR A 110 -21.36 6.45 -11.99
N THR A 111 -20.96 5.77 -13.06
CA THR A 111 -21.57 4.48 -13.36
C THR A 111 -21.13 3.59 -12.21
N THR A 112 -21.94 3.58 -11.16
CA THR A 112 -21.92 2.54 -10.16
C THR A 112 -22.26 1.27 -10.92
N THR A 113 -21.25 0.51 -11.36
CA THR A 113 -21.44 -0.93 -11.50
C THR A 113 -21.57 -1.45 -10.07
N THR A 114 -22.78 -1.32 -9.54
CA THR A 114 -23.26 -2.12 -8.43
C THR A 114 -23.08 -3.57 -8.89
N THR A 115 -22.06 -4.25 -8.39
CA THR A 115 -22.09 -5.71 -8.39
C THR A 115 -23.17 -6.07 -7.37
N THR A 116 -24.39 -6.16 -7.88
CA THR A 116 -25.52 -6.81 -7.23
C THR A 116 -25.11 -8.26 -7.00
N SER A 117 -24.68 -8.57 -5.79
CA SER A 117 -24.73 -9.94 -5.28
C SER A 117 -26.19 -10.23 -4.93
N THR A 118 -26.97 -10.61 -5.93
CA THR A 118 -28.28 -11.25 -5.75
C THR A 118 -28.04 -12.65 -5.22
N THR A 119 -28.14 -12.85 -3.91
CA THR A 119 -28.48 -14.18 -3.38
C THR A 119 -30.00 -14.23 -3.24
N THR A 120 -30.67 -14.51 -4.36
CA THR A 120 -32.07 -14.91 -4.37
C THR A 120 -32.13 -16.35 -3.85
N THR A 121 -32.31 -16.54 -2.54
CA THR A 121 -32.82 -17.82 -2.03
C THR A 121 -34.33 -17.73 -2.03
N THR A 122 -34.91 -18.23 -3.12
CA THR A 122 -36.30 -18.64 -3.24
C THR A 122 -36.64 -19.63 -2.12
N MET A 123 -37.51 -19.25 -1.18
CA MET A 123 -38.38 -20.21 -0.50
C MET A 123 -39.80 -19.95 -0.96
N ALA A 124 -40.32 -20.91 -1.71
CA ALA A 124 -41.71 -21.02 -2.16
C ALA A 124 -42.69 -21.11 -0.96
N PRO A 125 -44.01 -20.88 -1.15
CA PRO A 125 -44.94 -20.61 -0.06
C PRO A 125 -45.53 -21.87 0.64
N ALA A 126 -45.95 -21.65 1.89
CA ALA A 126 -47.00 -22.31 2.70
C ALA A 126 -46.86 -23.78 3.17
N LEU A 127 -46.93 -23.98 4.50
CA LEU A 127 -47.87 -24.93 5.13
C LEU A 127 -48.10 -24.58 6.63
N VAL A 128 -49.38 -24.39 6.98
CA VAL A 128 -49.92 -24.34 8.35
C VAL A 128 -49.91 -25.74 8.95
N ILE A 129 -49.41 -25.92 10.19
CA ILE A 129 -49.78 -27.04 11.08
C ILE A 129 -49.82 -26.53 12.53
N GLU A 130 -51.02 -26.40 13.10
CA GLU A 130 -51.25 -26.39 14.55
C GLU A 130 -51.01 -27.80 15.12
N VAL A 131 -50.38 -27.93 16.29
CA VAL A 131 -50.66 -29.02 17.25
C VAL A 131 -50.50 -28.51 18.69
N ALA A 132 -51.53 -28.78 19.48
CA ALA A 132 -51.70 -28.50 20.89
C ALA A 132 -50.90 -29.45 21.81
N ALA A 133 -50.62 -28.98 23.03
CA ALA A 133 -50.79 -29.72 24.28
C ALA A 133 -50.98 -28.72 25.43
#